data_AF-A0A0N0RS61-F1
#
_entry.id   AF-A0A0N0RS61-F1
#
_cell.length_a   1.000
_cell.length_b   1.000
_cell.length_c   1.000
_cell.angle_alpha   90.00
_cell.angle_beta   90.00
_cell.angle_gamma   90.00
#
_symmetry.space_group_name_H-M   'P 1'
#
loop_
_entity.id
_entity.type
_entity.pdbx_description
1 polymer ?
#
loop_
_entity_poly.entity_id
_entity_poly.type
_entity_poly.pdbx_seq_one_letter_code
_entity_poly.pdbx_strand_id
1 'polypeptide(L)'
;MRPFVPRSVAGTKRRHPVGGSPAALPVPQTQAVSTTTNDTRPLASTLLNVCSPWVAQWSNEAPAWMTDGQAVHVARLLAWCSIQSLPCTSAAELYAALTHLFPFQCIQPASTPLHIQCQPIPEPHVVFIEHISEQPANALSIATWIQALVRLAEPQHTASIAAVYPASGLGQYVYPTSGMRDAFVVVDPTTSALLLKHWAWHGGARPWTAATWATIGVSDQLRCLSLAQFEALCDEYTTWQRTLVQRNILAAKAKAQGQAIPTEAPAPSMDYPLGTIVAFVPQDATSSEAKARLAAFVPNGIDYVDMTPTSTMAYARCSTADAATKLVQYIGPSSYILQTNELATYWSRIPQRVRNAALKRSLKDTRMG
;
A
#
# COMPACT_ATOMS: atom_id res chain seq x y z
N MET A 1 -10.21 -10.09 10.27
CA MET A 1 -9.65 -10.00 8.92
C MET A 1 -9.61 -8.54 8.50
N ARG A 2 -8.44 -7.98 8.14
CA ARG A 2 -8.38 -6.66 7.51
C ARG A 2 -8.75 -6.83 6.03
N PRO A 3 -9.63 -6.00 5.45
CA PRO A 3 -9.99 -6.12 4.05
C PRO A 3 -8.78 -5.81 3.15
N PHE A 4 -8.46 -6.72 2.24
CA PHE A 4 -7.50 -6.49 1.16
C PHE A 4 -8.10 -5.44 0.21
N VAL A 5 -7.38 -4.33 0.02
CA VAL A 5 -7.73 -3.30 -0.96
C VAL A 5 -6.46 -2.91 -1.69
N PRO A 6 -6.28 -3.29 -2.96
CA PRO A 6 -5.13 -2.87 -3.76
C PRO A 6 -5.06 -1.34 -3.81
N ARG A 7 -3.93 -0.77 -3.39
CA ARG A 7 -3.69 0.69 -3.45
C ARG A 7 -3.28 1.12 -4.86
N SER A 8 -4.13 0.90 -5.85
CA SER A 8 -3.93 1.39 -7.22
C SER A 8 -5.10 2.21 -7.78
N VAL A 9 -6.14 2.48 -6.97
CA VAL A 9 -7.26 3.39 -7.36
C VAL A 9 -7.66 4.38 -6.24
N ALA A 10 -6.74 4.75 -5.35
CA ALA A 10 -6.97 5.79 -4.34
C ALA A 10 -6.26 7.09 -4.71
N GLY A 11 -6.79 7.78 -5.72
CA GLY A 11 -6.51 9.20 -5.94
C GLY A 11 -7.07 10.04 -4.79
N THR A 12 -6.27 10.24 -3.74
CA THR A 12 -6.45 11.36 -2.80
C THR A 12 -5.09 11.91 -2.39
N LYS A 13 -4.77 13.10 -2.92
CA LYS A 13 -3.69 13.97 -2.43
C LYS A 13 -3.85 14.19 -0.92
N ARG A 14 -2.77 14.02 -0.16
CA ARG A 14 -2.56 14.71 1.11
C ARG A 14 -1.19 15.39 1.05
N ARG A 15 -1.15 16.66 1.41
CA ARG A 15 0.08 17.46 1.56
C ARG A 15 0.68 17.25 2.96
N HIS A 16 2.00 17.33 3.00
CA HIS A 16 2.97 17.24 4.11
C HIS A 16 2.61 17.94 5.43
N PRO A 17 3.36 17.60 6.50
CA PRO A 17 4.11 18.56 7.28
C PRO A 17 5.62 18.51 6.96
N VAL A 18 6.22 19.70 6.94
CA VAL A 18 7.64 19.99 6.83
C VAL A 18 8.29 19.84 8.22
N GLY A 19 9.51 19.28 8.26
CA GLY A 19 10.48 19.58 9.33
C GLY A 19 10.99 18.38 10.12
N GLY A 20 12.32 18.19 10.06
CA GLY A 20 13.09 17.41 11.04
C GLY A 20 13.88 16.26 10.42
N SER A 21 15.11 16.52 9.95
CA SER A 21 16.11 15.46 9.76
C SER A 21 16.52 14.90 11.13
N PRO A 22 16.52 13.57 11.31
CA PRO A 22 17.41 12.91 12.25
C PRO A 22 18.58 12.26 11.50
N ALA A 23 19.76 12.32 12.09
CA ALA A 23 21.05 11.94 11.52
C ALA A 23 21.07 10.55 10.86
N ALA A 24 21.71 10.46 9.69
CA ALA A 24 22.06 9.21 9.04
C ALA A 24 22.98 8.40 9.97
N LEU A 25 22.53 7.22 10.39
CA LEU A 25 23.38 6.24 11.07
C LEU A 25 24.17 5.43 10.02
N PRO A 26 25.44 5.07 10.31
CA PRO A 26 26.35 4.53 9.31
C PRO A 26 26.05 3.06 9.02
N VAL A 27 26.04 2.73 7.72
CA VAL A 27 26.05 1.35 7.22
C VAL A 27 27.41 0.73 7.56
N PRO A 28 27.48 -0.48 8.14
CA PRO A 28 28.76 -1.15 8.38
C PRO A 28 29.44 -1.43 7.03
N GLN A 29 30.58 -0.78 6.82
CA GLN A 29 31.42 -0.97 5.63
C GLN A 29 32.21 -2.27 5.79
N THR A 30 31.82 -3.30 5.06
CA THR A 30 32.75 -4.37 4.67
C THR A 30 33.66 -3.79 3.60
N GLN A 31 34.93 -3.56 3.95
CA GLN A 31 35.93 -3.01 3.02
C GLN A 31 36.26 -4.02 1.92
N ALA A 32 35.70 -3.78 0.73
CA ALA A 32 36.38 -4.03 -0.52
C ALA A 32 36.66 -2.66 -1.14
N VAL A 33 37.92 -2.25 -1.17
CA VAL A 33 38.32 -0.94 -1.70
C VAL A 33 38.12 -0.96 -3.22
N SER A 34 37.00 -0.37 -3.68
CA SER A 34 36.80 0.05 -5.06
C SER A 34 37.02 1.56 -5.15
N THR A 35 38.04 1.98 -5.88
CA THR A 35 38.39 3.39 -6.15
C THR A 35 37.49 4.01 -7.21
N THR A 36 36.17 3.93 -7.03
CA THR A 36 35.18 4.56 -7.93
C THR A 36 34.49 5.69 -7.18
N THR A 37 34.62 6.92 -7.70
CA THR A 37 34.10 8.16 -7.08
C THR A 37 32.58 8.34 -7.17
N ASN A 38 31.87 7.46 -7.87
CA ASN A 38 30.42 7.51 -8.09
C ASN A 38 29.69 6.47 -7.24
N ASP A 39 28.50 6.82 -6.75
CA ASP A 39 27.60 5.91 -6.03
C ASP A 39 27.02 4.84 -6.97
N THR A 40 27.43 3.58 -6.81
CA THR A 40 27.04 2.45 -7.66
C THR A 40 25.75 1.75 -7.22
N ARG A 41 25.12 2.19 -6.12
CA ARG A 41 23.87 1.59 -5.59
C ARG A 41 22.70 1.63 -6.59
N PRO A 42 22.46 2.71 -7.37
CA PRO A 42 21.41 2.71 -8.38
C PRO A 42 21.65 1.64 -9.46
N LEU A 43 22.91 1.46 -9.89
CA LEU A 43 23.29 0.44 -10.85
C LEU A 43 23.07 -0.97 -10.27
N ALA A 44 23.49 -1.19 -9.03
CA ALA A 44 23.26 -2.45 -8.32
C ALA A 44 21.77 -2.82 -8.23
N SER A 45 20.88 -1.84 -7.98
CA SER A 45 19.44 -2.08 -7.95
C SER A 45 18.88 -2.61 -9.26
N THR A 46 19.43 -2.20 -10.40
CA THR A 46 19.01 -2.74 -11.70
C THR A 46 19.64 -4.11 -11.95
N LEU A 47 20.91 -4.27 -11.58
CA LEU A 47 21.66 -5.51 -11.76
C LEU A 47 21.10 -6.68 -10.96
N LEU A 48 20.46 -6.44 -9.81
CA LEU A 48 19.82 -7.51 -9.02
C LEU A 48 18.88 -8.37 -9.86
N ASN A 49 18.08 -7.75 -10.72
CA ASN A 49 17.14 -8.46 -11.58
C ASN A 49 17.77 -8.88 -12.90
N VAL A 50 18.63 -8.04 -13.49
CA VAL A 50 19.30 -8.33 -14.76
C VAL A 50 20.20 -9.56 -14.66
N CYS A 51 20.91 -9.72 -13.55
CA CYS A 51 21.83 -10.84 -13.32
C CYS A 51 21.19 -12.04 -12.60
N SER A 52 19.87 -12.03 -12.40
CA SER A 52 19.16 -13.07 -11.66
C SER A 52 18.93 -14.32 -12.53
N PRO A 53 19.41 -15.52 -12.11
CA PRO A 53 19.10 -16.78 -12.80
C PRO A 53 17.61 -17.05 -12.89
N TRP A 54 16.85 -16.61 -11.88
CA TRP A 54 15.40 -16.77 -11.88
C TRP A 54 14.75 -15.91 -12.95
N VAL A 55 15.13 -14.63 -13.06
CA VAL A 55 14.63 -13.73 -14.12
C VAL A 55 15.05 -14.21 -15.50
N ALA A 56 16.29 -14.71 -15.62
CA ALA A 56 16.84 -15.23 -16.86
C ALA A 56 15.98 -16.35 -17.47
N GLN A 57 15.34 -17.19 -16.65
CA GLN A 57 14.42 -18.23 -17.13
C GLN A 57 13.20 -17.68 -17.90
N TRP A 58 12.85 -16.41 -17.69
CA TRP A 58 11.73 -15.75 -18.34
C TRP A 58 12.17 -14.79 -19.45
N SER A 59 13.48 -14.68 -19.72
CA SER A 59 14.04 -13.83 -20.77
C SER A 59 14.62 -14.66 -21.90
N ASN A 60 14.13 -14.45 -23.12
CA ASN A 60 14.66 -15.11 -24.31
C ASN A 60 16.09 -14.66 -24.69
N GLU A 61 16.59 -13.59 -24.06
CA GLU A 61 17.91 -13.00 -24.34
C GLU A 61 18.93 -13.31 -23.23
N ALA A 62 18.57 -14.16 -22.26
CA ALA A 62 19.44 -14.49 -21.16
C ALA A 62 20.66 -15.34 -21.59
N PRO A 63 21.89 -14.93 -21.24
CA PRO A 63 23.07 -15.75 -21.49
C PRO A 63 23.07 -17.05 -20.68
N ALA A 64 23.51 -18.17 -21.29
CA ALA A 64 23.58 -19.49 -20.64
C ALA A 64 24.39 -19.52 -19.34
N TRP A 65 25.40 -18.65 -19.19
CA TRP A 65 26.21 -18.62 -17.96
C TRP A 65 25.40 -18.25 -16.71
N MET A 66 24.25 -17.58 -16.87
CA MET A 66 23.36 -17.23 -15.75
C MET A 66 22.63 -18.45 -15.19
N THR A 67 22.26 -19.40 -16.04
CA THR A 67 21.53 -20.62 -15.63
C THR A 67 22.48 -21.71 -15.19
N ASP A 68 23.62 -21.84 -15.86
CA ASP A 68 24.55 -22.95 -15.67
C ASP A 68 25.54 -22.70 -14.53
N GLY A 69 25.44 -21.54 -13.87
CA GLY A 69 26.28 -21.15 -12.75
C GLY A 69 27.75 -21.07 -13.12
N GLN A 70 28.08 -20.76 -14.37
CA GLN A 70 29.48 -20.65 -14.81
C GLN A 70 30.08 -19.32 -14.36
N ALA A 71 31.35 -19.36 -13.92
CA ALA A 71 32.07 -18.14 -13.60
C ALA A 71 32.29 -17.32 -14.87
N VAL A 72 31.96 -16.03 -14.80
CA VAL A 72 32.04 -15.13 -15.96
C VAL A 72 32.79 -13.85 -15.57
N HIS A 73 33.69 -13.44 -16.45
CA HIS A 73 34.39 -12.16 -16.30
C HIS A 73 33.42 -10.99 -16.50
N VAL A 74 33.49 -9.97 -15.65
CA VAL A 74 32.61 -8.78 -15.67
C VAL A 74 32.65 -8.04 -17.01
N ALA A 75 33.76 -8.06 -17.74
CA ALA A 75 33.80 -7.47 -19.09
C ALA A 75 32.88 -8.20 -20.11
N ARG A 76 32.60 -9.49 -19.93
CA ARG A 76 31.63 -10.20 -20.77
C ARG A 76 30.20 -9.77 -20.47
N LEU A 77 29.92 -9.32 -19.25
CA LEU A 77 28.62 -8.72 -18.90
C LEU A 77 28.43 -7.38 -19.62
N LEU A 78 29.46 -6.54 -19.71
CA LEU A 78 29.38 -5.26 -20.44
C LEU A 78 29.06 -5.44 -21.94
N ALA A 79 29.41 -6.59 -22.51
CA ALA A 79 29.10 -6.91 -23.90
C ALA A 79 27.64 -7.35 -24.13
N TRP A 80 26.85 -7.58 -23.07
CA TRP A 80 25.47 -8.02 -23.17
C TRP A 80 24.52 -6.84 -23.35
N CYS A 81 23.61 -6.95 -24.33
CA CYS A 81 22.71 -5.87 -24.74
C CYS A 81 21.90 -5.26 -23.58
N SER A 82 21.41 -6.09 -22.64
CA SER A 82 20.64 -5.61 -21.48
C SER A 82 21.48 -4.77 -20.49
N ILE A 83 22.81 -4.92 -20.50
CA ILE A 83 23.75 -4.15 -19.67
C ILE A 83 24.28 -2.93 -20.41
N GLN A 84 24.41 -2.99 -21.74
CA GLN A 84 24.85 -1.85 -22.56
C GLN A 84 23.93 -0.62 -22.44
N SER A 85 22.65 -0.82 -22.13
CA SER A 85 21.71 0.28 -21.87
C SER A 85 21.87 0.93 -20.49
N LEU A 86 22.69 0.38 -19.61
CA LEU A 86 22.90 0.92 -18.27
C LEU A 86 24.00 1.98 -18.28
N PRO A 87 23.94 3.00 -17.40
CA PRO A 87 24.95 4.04 -17.29
C PRO A 87 26.21 3.50 -16.58
N CYS A 88 26.86 2.51 -17.18
CA CYS A 88 28.09 1.91 -16.69
C CYS A 88 29.23 2.17 -17.68
N THR A 89 30.32 2.73 -17.18
CA THR A 89 31.43 3.22 -18.01
C THR A 89 32.66 2.32 -17.98
N SER A 90 32.73 1.36 -17.05
CA SER A 90 33.88 0.48 -16.90
C SER A 90 33.57 -0.86 -16.21
N ALA A 91 34.43 -1.86 -16.41
CA ALA A 91 34.31 -3.15 -15.73
C ALA A 91 34.52 -3.03 -14.20
N ALA A 92 35.32 -2.06 -13.76
CA ALA A 92 35.54 -1.79 -12.34
C ALA A 92 34.26 -1.22 -11.69
N GLU A 93 33.58 -0.29 -12.35
CA GLU A 93 32.30 0.25 -11.90
C GLU A 93 31.20 -0.82 -11.86
N LEU A 94 31.14 -1.68 -12.88
CA LEU A 94 30.20 -2.79 -12.91
C LEU A 94 30.47 -3.78 -11.76
N TYR A 95 31.73 -4.15 -11.54
CA TYR A 95 32.09 -5.04 -10.44
C TYR A 95 31.78 -4.41 -9.07
N ALA A 96 32.06 -3.12 -8.90
CA ALA A 96 31.72 -2.37 -7.69
C ALA A 96 30.20 -2.31 -7.44
N ALA A 97 29.37 -2.28 -8.49
CA ALA A 97 27.93 -2.41 -8.35
C ALA A 97 27.51 -3.84 -7.95
N LEU A 98 28.12 -4.86 -8.57
CA LEU A 98 27.83 -6.27 -8.28
C LEU A 98 28.20 -6.67 -6.85
N THR A 99 29.21 -6.04 -6.23
CA THR A 99 29.58 -6.35 -4.83
C THR A 99 28.47 -6.04 -3.83
N HIS A 100 27.58 -5.08 -4.14
CA HIS A 100 26.38 -4.83 -3.34
C HIS A 100 25.39 -5.98 -3.35
N LEU A 101 25.49 -6.91 -4.31
CA LEU A 101 24.57 -8.03 -4.47
C LEU A 101 25.04 -9.32 -3.77
N PHE A 102 26.33 -9.44 -3.46
CA PHE A 102 26.91 -10.63 -2.81
C PHE A 102 26.21 -11.03 -1.49
N PRO A 103 25.75 -10.09 -0.63
CA PRO A 103 25.04 -10.45 0.60
C PRO A 103 23.72 -11.20 0.38
N PHE A 104 23.10 -11.07 -0.80
CA PHE A 104 21.81 -11.68 -1.13
C PHE A 104 21.94 -13.06 -1.77
N GLN A 105 23.16 -13.57 -1.88
CA GLN A 105 23.48 -14.90 -2.40
C GLN A 105 23.05 -15.23 -3.83
N CYS A 106 22.39 -14.33 -4.56
CA CYS A 106 22.04 -14.54 -5.97
C CYS A 106 23.27 -14.51 -6.90
N ILE A 107 24.33 -13.82 -6.48
CA ILE A 107 25.61 -13.72 -7.17
C ILE A 107 26.72 -13.83 -6.12
N GLN A 108 27.82 -14.50 -6.46
CA GLN A 108 29.00 -14.62 -5.62
C GLN A 108 30.27 -14.21 -6.40
N PRO A 109 31.32 -13.74 -5.71
CA PRO A 109 32.64 -13.60 -6.33
C PRO A 109 33.18 -14.99 -6.65
N ALA A 110 33.75 -15.16 -7.85
CA ALA A 110 34.50 -16.37 -8.19
C ALA A 110 35.94 -16.29 -7.66
N SER A 111 36.67 -17.41 -7.71
CA SER A 111 38.08 -17.47 -7.28
C SER A 111 39.01 -16.57 -8.10
N THR A 112 38.61 -16.21 -9.32
CA THR A 112 39.38 -15.37 -10.22
C THR A 112 38.95 -13.90 -10.06
N PRO A 113 39.89 -12.93 -10.01
CA PRO A 113 39.56 -11.52 -9.92
C PRO A 113 38.60 -11.07 -11.03
N LEU A 114 37.66 -10.17 -10.70
CA LEU A 114 36.65 -9.64 -11.62
C LEU A 114 35.78 -10.71 -12.29
N HIS A 115 35.70 -11.90 -11.70
CA HIS A 115 34.73 -12.92 -12.10
C HIS A 115 33.64 -13.03 -11.06
N ILE A 116 32.42 -13.22 -11.55
CA ILE A 116 31.26 -13.51 -10.71
C ILE A 116 30.65 -14.84 -11.13
N GLN A 117 29.87 -15.42 -10.24
CA GLN A 117 29.11 -16.63 -10.48
C GLN A 117 27.68 -16.42 -9.96
N CYS A 118 26.69 -16.58 -10.83
CA CYS A 118 25.31 -16.58 -10.36
C CYS A 118 25.02 -17.89 -9.63
N GLN A 119 24.23 -17.80 -8.57
CA GLN A 119 23.81 -18.95 -7.79
C GLN A 119 22.34 -19.25 -8.07
N PRO A 120 22.00 -20.48 -8.48
CA PRO A 120 20.61 -20.87 -8.64
C PRO A 120 19.92 -20.90 -7.28
N ILE A 121 18.63 -20.55 -7.25
CA ILE A 121 17.77 -20.85 -6.11
C ILE A 121 17.10 -22.21 -6.40
N PRO A 122 17.41 -23.28 -5.63
CA PRO A 122 16.91 -24.63 -5.92
C PRO A 122 15.38 -24.72 -5.97
N GLU A 123 14.70 -23.96 -5.10
CA GLU A 123 13.24 -23.93 -4.97
C GLU A 123 12.77 -22.48 -4.78
N PRO A 124 12.57 -21.72 -5.85
CA PRO A 124 12.23 -20.31 -5.73
C PRO A 124 10.80 -20.13 -5.22
N HIS A 125 10.64 -19.42 -4.12
CA HIS A 125 9.35 -19.00 -3.57
C HIS A 125 9.16 -17.51 -3.80
N VAL A 126 7.98 -17.14 -4.30
CA VAL A 126 7.61 -15.74 -4.51
C VAL A 126 6.73 -15.27 -3.35
N VAL A 127 7.16 -14.20 -2.70
CA VAL A 127 6.45 -13.58 -1.59
C VAL A 127 6.07 -12.16 -1.98
N PHE A 128 4.79 -11.81 -1.80
CA PHE A 128 4.33 -10.43 -1.91
C PHE A 128 4.64 -9.69 -0.61
N ILE A 129 5.18 -8.48 -0.74
CA ILE A 129 5.47 -7.58 0.37
C ILE A 129 4.68 -6.28 0.16
N GLU A 130 3.79 -5.98 1.12
CA GLU A 130 3.16 -4.67 1.22
C GLU A 130 4.01 -3.77 2.10
N HIS A 131 4.44 -2.64 1.55
CA HIS A 131 5.17 -1.62 2.28
C HIS A 131 4.33 -0.34 2.40
N ILE A 132 3.96 0.02 3.64
CA ILE A 132 3.08 1.18 3.88
C ILE A 132 3.86 2.51 3.88
N SER A 133 5.20 2.52 3.83
CA SER A 133 5.93 3.81 3.83
C SER A 133 5.62 4.65 2.58
N GLU A 134 5.48 5.94 2.80
CA GLU A 134 5.16 6.92 1.76
C GLU A 134 6.33 7.19 0.79
N GLN A 135 7.47 6.51 0.97
CA GLN A 135 8.69 6.70 0.20
C GLN A 135 8.88 5.58 -0.84
N PRO A 136 9.05 5.91 -2.13
CA PRO A 136 9.41 4.92 -3.14
C PRO A 136 10.76 4.27 -2.79
N ALA A 137 10.79 2.94 -2.67
CA ALA A 137 12.02 2.17 -2.49
C ALA A 137 12.46 1.55 -3.82
N ASN A 138 13.75 1.30 -4.03
CA ASN A 138 14.19 0.51 -5.19
C ASN A 138 14.38 -0.96 -4.79
N ALA A 139 14.65 -1.82 -5.78
CA ALA A 139 14.84 -3.25 -5.58
C ALA A 139 15.94 -3.56 -4.55
N LEU A 140 17.06 -2.83 -4.60
CA LEU A 140 18.17 -3.01 -3.66
C LEU A 140 17.77 -2.65 -2.22
N SER A 141 17.02 -1.57 -2.03
CA SER A 141 16.53 -1.17 -0.70
C SER A 141 15.63 -2.24 -0.10
N ILE A 142 14.69 -2.78 -0.88
CA ILE A 142 13.78 -3.84 -0.45
C ILE A 142 14.56 -5.11 -0.09
N ALA A 143 15.50 -5.54 -0.94
CA ALA A 143 16.35 -6.70 -0.65
C ALA A 143 17.15 -6.51 0.65
N THR A 144 17.71 -5.31 0.87
CA THR A 144 18.45 -4.98 2.09
C THR A 144 17.57 -5.06 3.33
N TRP A 145 16.34 -4.57 3.26
CA TRP A 145 15.38 -4.66 4.37
C TRP A 145 15.04 -6.10 4.72
N ILE A 146 14.77 -6.94 3.72
CA ILE A 146 14.47 -8.35 3.92
C ILE A 146 15.66 -9.06 4.55
N GLN A 147 16.87 -8.80 4.07
CA GLN A 147 18.08 -9.38 4.66
C GLN A 147 18.21 -9.03 6.15
N ALA A 148 17.98 -7.76 6.50
CA ALA A 148 18.06 -7.29 7.87
C ALA A 148 16.97 -7.89 8.76
N LEU A 149 15.74 -8.00 8.25
CA LEU A 149 14.61 -8.63 8.95
C LEU A 149 14.88 -10.12 9.20
N VAL A 150 15.36 -10.84 8.19
CA VAL A 150 15.68 -12.25 8.31
C VAL A 150 16.77 -12.47 9.36
N ARG A 151 17.85 -11.68 9.34
CA ARG A 151 18.91 -11.77 10.34
C ARG A 151 18.44 -11.44 11.76
N LEU A 152 17.50 -10.52 11.91
CA LEU A 152 16.96 -10.18 13.21
C LEU A 152 15.99 -11.27 13.74
N ALA A 153 15.26 -11.95 12.85
CA ALA A 153 14.43 -13.09 13.22
C ALA A 153 15.26 -14.35 13.52
N GLU A 154 16.28 -14.61 12.71
CA GLU A 154 17.16 -15.77 12.80
C GLU A 154 18.60 -15.37 12.40
N PRO A 155 19.46 -15.05 13.39
CA PRO A 155 20.80 -14.49 13.13
C PRO A 155 21.74 -15.34 12.29
N GLN A 156 21.51 -16.66 12.26
CA GLN A 156 22.32 -17.60 11.49
C GLN A 156 21.81 -17.76 10.05
N HIS A 157 20.59 -17.30 9.75
CA HIS A 157 20.01 -17.44 8.42
C HIS A 157 20.45 -16.28 7.51
N THR A 158 20.89 -16.63 6.30
CA THR A 158 21.21 -15.67 5.25
C THR A 158 20.22 -15.87 4.13
N ALA A 159 19.38 -14.86 3.87
CA ALA A 159 18.39 -14.94 2.82
C ALA A 159 19.05 -14.99 1.44
N SER A 160 18.59 -15.90 0.59
CA SER A 160 18.88 -15.86 -0.84
C SER A 160 17.77 -15.06 -1.51
N ILE A 161 18.10 -13.92 -2.09
CA ILE A 161 17.15 -13.02 -2.75
C ILE A 161 17.55 -12.91 -4.23
N ALA A 162 16.81 -13.60 -5.10
CA ALA A 162 17.13 -13.64 -6.53
C ALA A 162 16.56 -12.46 -7.30
N ALA A 163 15.39 -11.95 -6.94
CA ALA A 163 14.74 -10.89 -7.72
C ALA A 163 13.75 -10.10 -6.88
N VAL A 164 13.56 -8.83 -7.26
CA VAL A 164 12.56 -7.92 -6.68
C VAL A 164 11.91 -7.12 -7.80
N TYR A 165 10.60 -7.26 -7.97
CA TYR A 165 9.86 -6.59 -9.03
C TYR A 165 8.57 -5.94 -8.49
N PRO A 166 8.07 -4.87 -9.13
CA PRO A 166 6.85 -4.22 -8.69
C PRO A 166 5.66 -5.17 -8.78
N ALA A 167 4.73 -5.05 -7.85
CA ALA A 167 3.48 -5.77 -7.94
C ALA A 167 2.61 -5.22 -9.08
N SER A 168 2.64 -5.86 -10.24
CA SER A 168 1.74 -5.50 -11.34
C SER A 168 0.35 -6.10 -11.07
N GLY A 169 -0.70 -5.30 -11.21
CA GLY A 169 -2.08 -5.75 -10.99
C GLY A 169 -2.61 -6.78 -12.01
N LEU A 170 -1.77 -7.20 -12.96
CA LEU A 170 -2.09 -8.13 -14.05
C LEU A 170 -1.26 -9.42 -13.98
N GLY A 171 -0.45 -9.62 -12.92
CA GLY A 171 0.37 -10.83 -12.75
C GLY A 171 1.51 -10.98 -13.77
N GLN A 172 1.81 -9.94 -14.55
CA GLN A 172 2.89 -9.97 -15.54
C GLN A 172 4.21 -9.56 -14.91
N TYR A 173 5.29 -10.21 -15.34
CA TYR A 173 6.67 -9.79 -15.07
C TYR A 173 6.89 -8.41 -15.72
N VAL A 174 7.10 -7.38 -14.90
CA VAL A 174 7.38 -6.03 -15.36
C VAL A 174 8.78 -5.66 -14.91
N TYR A 175 9.56 -5.08 -15.83
CA TYR A 175 10.89 -4.59 -15.51
C TYR A 175 10.85 -3.64 -14.30
N PRO A 176 11.81 -3.77 -13.37
CA PRO A 176 11.86 -2.95 -12.17
C PRO A 176 11.90 -1.46 -12.52
N THR A 177 11.02 -0.68 -11.89
CA THR A 177 10.98 0.78 -12.02
C THR A 177 11.66 1.46 -10.84
N SER A 178 11.99 2.74 -11.00
CA SER A 178 12.39 3.58 -9.87
C SER A 178 11.18 3.85 -8.98
N GLY A 179 11.12 3.19 -7.82
CA GLY A 179 10.09 3.42 -6.81
C GLY A 179 9.00 2.36 -6.76
N MET A 180 9.27 1.33 -5.97
CA MET A 180 8.40 0.23 -5.62
C MET A 180 7.83 0.50 -4.22
N ARG A 181 6.51 0.64 -4.14
CA ARG A 181 5.81 0.67 -2.86
C ARG A 181 5.49 -0.74 -2.41
N ASP A 182 4.85 -1.50 -3.28
CA ASP A 182 4.60 -2.92 -3.08
C ASP A 182 5.41 -3.72 -4.09
N ALA A 183 5.93 -4.86 -3.67
CA ALA A 183 6.84 -5.65 -4.48
C ALA A 183 6.64 -7.15 -4.27
N PHE A 184 6.94 -7.92 -5.31
CA PHE A 184 7.18 -9.34 -5.19
C PHE A 184 8.67 -9.60 -5.08
N VAL A 185 9.01 -10.54 -4.22
CA VAL A 185 10.38 -10.91 -3.92
C VAL A 185 10.52 -12.41 -4.08
N VAL A 186 11.55 -12.80 -4.84
CA VAL A 186 11.90 -14.20 -5.06
C VAL A 186 12.98 -14.60 -4.08
N VAL A 187 12.65 -15.55 -3.21
CA VAL A 187 13.51 -16.01 -2.12
C VAL A 187 13.56 -17.52 -2.06
N ASP A 188 14.51 -18.07 -1.30
CA ASP A 188 14.53 -19.49 -0.96
C ASP A 188 13.36 -19.90 -0.02
N PRO A 189 13.01 -21.20 0.07
CA PRO A 189 11.85 -21.65 0.85
C PRO A 189 11.99 -21.38 2.34
N THR A 190 13.21 -21.46 2.89
CA THR A 190 13.50 -21.22 4.30
C THR A 190 13.23 -19.76 4.65
N THR A 191 13.74 -18.83 3.83
CA THR A 191 13.43 -17.41 3.93
C THR A 191 11.94 -17.14 3.82
N SER A 192 11.27 -17.74 2.82
CA SER A 192 9.82 -17.59 2.64
C SER A 192 9.03 -18.02 3.88
N ALA A 193 9.34 -19.20 4.43
CA ALA A 193 8.67 -19.72 5.62
C ALA A 193 8.90 -18.83 6.86
N LEU A 194 10.13 -18.34 7.03
CA LEU A 194 10.45 -17.41 8.11
C LEU A 194 9.70 -16.09 7.95
N LEU A 195 9.63 -15.56 6.73
CA LEU A 195 8.90 -14.33 6.44
C LEU A 195 7.41 -14.48 6.78
N LEU A 196 6.78 -15.55 6.29
CA LEU A 196 5.36 -15.84 6.51
C LEU A 196 5.03 -16.16 7.96
N LYS A 197 5.97 -16.70 8.74
CA LYS A 197 5.80 -16.98 10.17
C LYS A 197 5.82 -15.69 11.00
N HIS A 198 6.68 -14.74 10.66
CA HIS A 198 6.92 -13.55 11.49
C HIS A 198 6.16 -12.30 11.04
N TRP A 199 5.87 -12.16 9.73
CA TRP A 199 5.25 -10.97 9.15
C TRP A 199 4.08 -11.28 8.24
N ALA A 200 3.37 -12.37 8.53
CA ALA A 200 2.16 -12.76 7.82
C ALA A 200 1.11 -11.64 7.79
N TRP A 201 0.34 -11.58 6.70
CA TRP A 201 -0.80 -10.67 6.58
C TRP A 201 -1.89 -10.91 7.63
N HIS A 202 -2.06 -12.17 8.02
CA HIS A 202 -3.01 -12.61 9.04
C HIS A 202 -2.57 -12.14 10.44
N GLY A 203 -3.53 -11.74 11.27
CA GLY A 203 -3.27 -11.18 12.62
C GLY A 203 -2.65 -12.13 13.66
N GLY A 204 -2.13 -13.30 13.24
CA GLY A 204 -1.41 -14.25 14.09
C GLY A 204 0.11 -14.07 14.12
N ALA A 205 0.65 -13.12 13.34
CA ALA A 205 2.07 -12.81 13.35
C ALA A 205 2.50 -12.20 14.69
N ARG A 206 3.69 -12.58 15.21
CA ARG A 206 4.26 -12.00 16.44
C ARG A 206 4.75 -10.58 16.14
N PRO A 207 4.13 -9.52 16.70
CA PRO A 207 4.57 -8.16 16.41
C PRO A 207 5.94 -7.91 17.04
N TRP A 208 6.87 -7.40 16.24
CA TRP A 208 8.11 -6.83 16.75
C TRP A 208 7.86 -5.47 17.39
N THR A 209 8.72 -5.07 18.32
CA THR A 209 8.61 -3.76 18.96
C THR A 209 8.91 -2.64 17.98
N ALA A 210 8.29 -1.47 18.17
CA ALA A 210 8.54 -0.28 17.33
C ALA A 210 10.03 0.11 17.30
N ALA A 211 10.78 -0.14 18.38
CA ALA A 211 12.22 0.10 18.43
C ALA A 211 13.01 -0.81 17.48
N THR A 212 12.62 -2.09 17.37
CA THR A 212 13.24 -3.05 16.46
C THR A 212 12.98 -2.72 14.99
N TRP A 213 11.82 -2.12 14.68
CA TRP A 213 11.52 -1.66 13.33
C TRP A 213 12.30 -0.41 12.94
N ALA A 214 12.43 0.53 13.89
CA ALA A 214 13.15 1.78 13.68
C ALA A 214 14.64 1.57 13.38
N THR A 215 15.29 0.56 13.96
CA THR A 215 16.72 0.26 13.71
C THR A 215 17.00 -0.20 12.28
N ILE A 216 16.01 -0.76 11.59
CA ILE A 216 16.14 -1.26 10.21
C ILE A 216 15.72 -0.18 9.19
N GLY A 217 15.04 0.87 9.66
CA GLY A 217 14.41 1.86 8.78
C GLY A 217 13.19 1.31 8.03
N VAL A 218 12.50 0.32 8.61
CA VAL A 218 11.33 -0.35 8.01
C VAL A 218 10.08 -0.04 8.83
N SER A 219 8.94 0.09 8.16
CA SER A 219 7.67 0.30 8.86
C SER A 219 7.26 -0.92 9.67
N ASP A 220 6.76 -0.68 10.89
CA ASP A 220 6.09 -1.67 11.74
C ASP A 220 4.81 -2.27 11.13
N GLN A 221 4.39 -1.74 9.97
CA GLN A 221 3.22 -2.22 9.24
C GLN A 221 3.57 -3.10 8.03
N LEU A 222 4.85 -3.43 7.82
CA LEU A 222 5.29 -4.37 6.79
C LEU A 222 4.56 -5.70 6.94
N ARG A 223 4.00 -6.21 5.84
CA ARG A 223 3.29 -7.49 5.80
C ARG A 223 3.70 -8.25 4.56
N CYS A 224 3.61 -9.56 4.66
CA CYS A 224 3.82 -10.45 3.54
C CYS A 224 2.79 -11.58 3.47
N LEU A 225 2.66 -12.15 2.28
CA LEU A 225 1.83 -13.31 1.97
C LEU A 225 2.41 -14.03 0.75
N SER A 226 2.08 -15.31 0.59
CA SER A 226 2.58 -16.09 -0.55
C SER A 226 1.94 -15.62 -1.86
N LEU A 227 2.61 -15.84 -2.99
CA LEU A 227 2.05 -15.51 -4.31
C LEU A 227 0.66 -16.14 -4.52
N ALA A 228 0.48 -17.41 -4.16
CA ALA A 228 -0.82 -18.08 -4.28
C ALA A 228 -1.93 -17.40 -3.45
N GLN A 229 -1.61 -16.92 -2.24
CA GLN A 229 -2.55 -16.16 -1.43
C GLN A 229 -2.85 -14.79 -2.05
N PHE A 230 -1.85 -14.14 -2.65
CA PHE A 230 -2.04 -12.86 -3.34
C PHE A 230 -3.01 -13.02 -4.50
N GLU A 231 -2.79 -14.02 -5.34
CA GLU A 231 -3.60 -14.32 -6.51
C GLU A 231 -5.04 -14.64 -6.11
N ALA A 232 -5.24 -15.47 -5.08
CA ALA A 232 -6.57 -15.77 -4.55
C ALA A 232 -7.32 -14.51 -4.08
N LEU A 233 -6.62 -13.57 -3.42
CA LEU A 233 -7.21 -12.30 -2.99
C LEU A 233 -7.54 -11.38 -4.17
N CYS A 234 -6.72 -11.38 -5.21
CA CYS A 234 -6.99 -10.65 -6.46
C CYS A 234 -8.24 -11.21 -7.18
N ASP A 235 -8.40 -12.53 -7.22
CA ASP A 235 -9.57 -13.20 -7.80
C ASP A 235 -10.84 -12.93 -6.99
N GLU A 236 -10.75 -12.99 -5.66
CA GLU A 236 -11.86 -12.64 -4.75
C GLU A 236 -12.29 -11.19 -5.00
N TYR A 237 -11.33 -10.27 -5.08
CA TYR A 237 -11.59 -8.85 -5.34
C TYR A 237 -12.26 -8.63 -6.71
N THR A 238 -11.76 -9.29 -7.75
CA THR A 238 -12.32 -9.19 -9.11
C THR A 238 -13.76 -9.72 -9.14
N THR A 239 -14.02 -10.82 -8.45
CA THR A 239 -15.35 -11.43 -8.33
C THR A 239 -16.30 -10.50 -7.58
N TRP A 240 -15.84 -9.92 -6.47
CA TRP A 240 -16.61 -8.94 -5.71
C TRP A 240 -16.93 -7.69 -6.55
N GLN A 241 -15.97 -7.19 -7.32
CA GLN A 241 -16.18 -6.04 -8.21
C GLN A 241 -17.25 -6.34 -9.27
N ARG A 242 -17.18 -7.50 -9.92
CA ARG A 242 -18.19 -7.94 -10.90
C ARG A 242 -19.58 -8.01 -10.27
N THR A 243 -19.67 -8.60 -9.09
CA THR A 243 -20.94 -8.73 -8.33
C THR A 243 -21.52 -7.36 -7.99
N LEU A 244 -20.67 -6.42 -7.54
CA LEU A 244 -21.09 -5.07 -7.20
C LEU A 244 -21.58 -4.29 -8.43
N VAL A 245 -20.88 -4.41 -9.56
CA VAL A 245 -21.30 -3.80 -10.83
C VAL A 245 -22.63 -4.39 -11.30
N GLN A 246 -22.78 -5.71 -11.27
CA GLN A 246 -24.03 -6.38 -11.66
C GLN A 246 -25.20 -5.94 -10.78
N ARG A 247 -25.01 -5.87 -9.46
CA ARG A 247 -26.01 -5.35 -8.53
C ARG A 247 -26.41 -3.91 -8.86
N ASN A 248 -25.44 -3.05 -9.19
CA ASN A 248 -25.72 -1.66 -9.57
C ASN A 248 -26.48 -1.57 -10.91
N ILE A 249 -26.15 -2.42 -11.89
CA ILE A 249 -26.87 -2.49 -13.17
C ILE A 249 -28.33 -2.94 -12.96
N LEU A 250 -28.54 -3.98 -12.15
CA LEU A 250 -29.88 -4.48 -11.84
C LEU A 250 -30.71 -3.43 -11.08
N ALA A 251 -30.10 -2.74 -10.10
CA ALA A 251 -30.74 -1.65 -9.39
C ALA A 251 -31.09 -0.47 -10.32
N ALA A 252 -30.21 -0.13 -11.27
CA ALA A 252 -30.47 0.91 -12.26
C ALA A 252 -31.58 0.52 -13.25
N LYS A 253 -31.62 -0.74 -13.69
CA LYS A 253 -32.69 -1.28 -14.57
C LYS A 253 -34.05 -1.29 -13.86
N ALA A 254 -34.11 -1.78 -12.61
CA ALA A 254 -35.33 -1.77 -11.81
C ALA A 254 -35.86 -0.34 -11.61
N LYS A 255 -34.96 0.62 -11.33
CA LYS A 255 -35.29 2.04 -11.21
C LYS A 255 -35.79 2.66 -12.52
N ALA A 256 -35.21 2.27 -13.66
CA ALA A 256 -35.60 2.77 -14.98
C ALA A 256 -36.94 2.18 -15.47
N GLN A 257 -37.30 0.97 -15.02
CA GLN A 257 -38.54 0.28 -15.40
C GLN A 257 -39.70 0.54 -14.44
N GLY A 258 -39.52 1.37 -13.41
CA GLY A 258 -40.54 1.65 -12.40
C GLY A 258 -40.99 0.41 -11.62
N GLN A 259 -40.24 -0.69 -11.69
CA GLN A 259 -40.57 -1.95 -11.03
C GLN A 259 -39.92 -1.99 -9.65
N ALA A 260 -40.74 -2.25 -8.62
CA ALA A 260 -40.26 -2.57 -7.29
C ALA A 260 -39.45 -3.86 -7.34
N ILE A 261 -38.25 -3.82 -6.77
CA ILE A 261 -37.38 -4.97 -6.54
C ILE A 261 -38.19 -6.03 -5.77
N PRO A 262 -38.23 -7.30 -6.20
CA PRO A 262 -38.89 -8.36 -5.45
C PRO A 262 -38.30 -8.43 -4.04
N THR A 263 -39.18 -8.27 -3.07
CA THR A 263 -38.86 -8.02 -1.67
C THR A 263 -38.90 -9.35 -0.90
N GLU A 264 -37.73 -9.94 -0.67
CA GLU A 264 -37.40 -10.43 0.68
C GLU A 264 -36.49 -9.41 1.38
N ALA A 265 -36.86 -8.13 1.27
CA ALA A 265 -36.21 -7.06 2.02
C ALA A 265 -37.28 -6.36 2.87
N PRO A 266 -36.99 -6.02 4.13
CA PRO A 266 -37.91 -5.25 4.95
C PRO A 266 -38.09 -3.84 4.34
N ALA A 267 -39.23 -3.24 4.66
CA ALA A 267 -39.75 -1.89 4.33
C ALA A 267 -38.72 -0.86 3.80
N PRO A 268 -39.12 0.04 2.87
CA PRO A 268 -38.23 0.91 2.10
C PRO A 268 -37.20 1.61 2.98
N SER A 269 -36.00 1.04 3.02
CA SER A 269 -34.86 1.59 3.73
C SER A 269 -34.45 2.85 2.97
N MET A 270 -34.80 4.02 3.50
CA MET A 270 -34.24 5.30 3.03
C MET A 270 -32.72 5.18 2.91
N ASP A 271 -32.14 5.53 1.76
CA ASP A 271 -30.69 5.42 1.45
C ASP A 271 -29.81 6.42 2.26
N TYR A 272 -30.30 6.96 3.37
CA TYR A 272 -29.63 7.93 4.22
C TYR A 272 -30.24 7.98 5.63
N PRO A 273 -29.47 8.38 6.66
CA PRO A 273 -29.98 8.54 8.03
C PRO A 273 -31.07 9.60 8.11
N LEU A 274 -32.11 9.31 8.91
CA LEU A 274 -33.22 10.23 9.19
C LEU A 274 -32.97 10.99 10.49
N GLY A 275 -33.43 12.25 10.53
CA GLY A 275 -33.39 13.05 11.75
C GLY A 275 -31.99 13.49 12.19
N THR A 276 -30.96 13.32 11.35
CA THR A 276 -29.56 13.63 11.73
C THR A 276 -29.04 14.94 11.17
N ILE A 277 -29.81 15.67 10.34
CA ILE A 277 -29.36 16.91 9.71
C ILE A 277 -30.07 18.09 10.37
N VAL A 278 -29.30 19.01 10.95
CA VAL A 278 -29.80 20.25 11.56
C VAL A 278 -29.48 21.41 10.64
N ALA A 279 -30.51 22.11 10.19
CA ALA A 279 -30.38 23.40 9.54
C ALA A 279 -30.33 24.50 10.60
N PHE A 280 -29.41 25.46 10.46
CA PHE A 280 -29.26 26.57 11.39
C PHE A 280 -28.72 27.83 10.70
N VAL A 281 -28.96 29.00 11.28
CA VAL A 281 -28.35 30.26 10.83
C VAL A 281 -26.90 30.34 11.34
N PRO A 282 -25.88 30.40 10.46
CA PRO A 282 -24.49 30.44 10.90
C PRO A 282 -24.17 31.76 11.60
N GLN A 283 -23.46 31.67 12.73
CA GLN A 283 -22.90 32.82 13.45
C GLN A 283 -21.39 32.97 13.21
N ASP A 284 -20.77 31.94 12.65
CA ASP A 284 -19.34 31.81 12.47
C ASP A 284 -18.95 32.16 11.02
N ALA A 285 -17.70 32.57 10.81
CA ALA A 285 -17.22 32.92 9.46
C ALA A 285 -16.92 31.67 8.62
N THR A 286 -16.56 30.56 9.26
CA THR A 286 -16.16 29.32 8.57
C THR A 286 -16.84 28.06 9.12
N SER A 287 -16.93 27.03 8.28
CA SER A 287 -17.45 25.71 8.67
C SER A 287 -16.61 25.04 9.77
N SER A 288 -15.32 25.34 9.85
CA SER A 288 -14.43 24.79 10.88
C SER A 288 -14.72 25.40 12.25
N GLU A 289 -14.90 26.71 12.31
CA GLU A 289 -15.26 27.43 13.55
C GLU A 289 -16.64 26.99 14.04
N ALA A 290 -17.62 26.94 13.14
CA ALA A 290 -18.96 26.44 13.45
C ALA A 290 -18.91 25.01 13.98
N LYS A 291 -18.16 24.11 13.33
CA LYS A 291 -18.01 22.73 13.80
C LYS A 291 -17.38 22.66 15.20
N ALA A 292 -16.33 23.44 15.46
CA ALA A 292 -15.66 23.46 16.76
C ALA A 292 -16.61 23.94 17.87
N ARG A 293 -17.35 25.03 17.62
CA ARG A 293 -18.36 25.57 18.54
C ARG A 293 -19.45 24.54 18.82
N LEU A 294 -20.06 23.96 17.79
CA LEU A 294 -21.15 22.98 17.96
C LEU A 294 -20.68 21.68 18.64
N ALA A 295 -19.43 21.25 18.37
CA ALA A 295 -18.85 20.07 19.00
C ALA A 295 -18.57 20.26 20.51
N ALA A 296 -18.43 21.49 21.00
CA ALA A 296 -18.32 21.75 22.44
C ALA A 296 -19.63 21.40 23.19
N PHE A 297 -20.78 21.52 22.53
CA PHE A 297 -22.10 21.25 23.11
C PHE A 297 -22.58 19.83 22.89
N VAL A 298 -22.21 19.23 21.75
CA VAL A 298 -22.46 17.82 21.48
C VAL A 298 -21.13 17.13 21.15
N PRO A 299 -20.33 16.78 22.18
CA PRO A 299 -19.05 16.11 21.99
C PRO A 299 -19.21 14.82 21.19
N ASN A 300 -18.38 14.64 20.17
CA ASN A 300 -18.44 13.52 19.22
C ASN A 300 -19.79 13.36 18.47
N GLY A 301 -20.71 14.33 18.58
CA GLY A 301 -22.02 14.29 17.94
C GLY A 301 -22.07 14.91 16.57
N ILE A 302 -21.05 15.68 16.17
CA ILE A 302 -21.04 16.46 14.92
C ILE A 302 -20.01 15.88 13.93
N ASP A 303 -20.52 15.25 12.87
CA ASP A 303 -19.68 14.69 11.82
C ASP A 303 -19.11 15.78 10.91
N TYR A 304 -19.97 16.72 10.50
CA TYR A 304 -19.65 17.68 9.45
C TYR A 304 -20.57 18.90 9.53
N VAL A 305 -20.07 20.06 9.13
CA VAL A 305 -20.85 21.29 8.97
C VAL A 305 -20.66 21.78 7.54
N ASP A 306 -21.77 21.92 6.82
CA ASP A 306 -21.83 22.47 5.47
C ASP A 306 -22.24 23.94 5.55
N MET A 307 -21.34 24.82 5.10
CA MET A 307 -21.56 26.26 5.03
C MET A 307 -21.13 26.73 3.66
N THR A 308 -22.06 27.35 2.95
CA THR A 308 -21.79 28.01 1.68
C THR A 308 -21.71 29.51 1.91
N PRO A 309 -20.68 30.24 1.45
CA PRO A 309 -20.51 31.68 1.73
C PRO A 309 -21.69 32.57 1.32
N THR A 310 -22.50 32.10 0.37
CA THR A 310 -23.67 32.81 -0.18
C THR A 310 -25.00 32.35 0.40
N SER A 311 -25.01 31.35 1.28
CA SER A 311 -26.22 30.77 1.88
C SER A 311 -26.51 31.42 3.22
N THR A 312 -27.76 31.79 3.47
CA THR A 312 -28.24 32.27 4.77
C THR A 312 -28.40 31.16 5.81
N MET A 313 -28.33 29.90 5.37
CA MET A 313 -28.49 28.70 6.20
C MET A 313 -27.28 27.77 6.05
N ALA A 314 -26.90 27.16 7.15
CA ALA A 314 -25.87 26.14 7.27
C ALA A 314 -26.49 24.80 7.71
N TYR A 315 -25.81 23.70 7.42
CA TYR A 315 -26.30 22.35 7.75
C TYR A 315 -25.26 21.58 8.57
N ALA A 316 -25.60 21.22 9.81
CA ALA A 316 -24.81 20.33 10.62
C ALA A 316 -25.30 18.89 10.46
N ARG A 317 -24.42 17.99 10.04
CA ARG A 317 -24.66 16.55 10.09
C ARG A 317 -24.22 16.01 11.43
N CYS A 318 -25.20 15.47 12.16
CA CYS A 318 -24.99 14.80 13.42
C CYS A 318 -24.79 13.29 13.21
N SER A 319 -24.12 12.64 14.16
CA SER A 319 -23.90 11.19 14.15
C SER A 319 -25.19 10.40 14.45
N THR A 320 -26.07 10.96 15.30
CA THR A 320 -27.35 10.37 15.70
C THR A 320 -28.48 11.40 15.70
N ALA A 321 -29.73 10.91 15.73
CA ALA A 321 -30.91 11.76 15.87
C ALA A 321 -30.93 12.47 17.24
N ASP A 322 -30.52 11.79 18.31
CA ASP A 322 -30.41 12.39 19.65
C ASP A 322 -29.41 13.54 19.70
N ALA A 323 -28.28 13.40 18.99
CA ALA A 323 -27.30 14.49 18.85
C ALA A 323 -27.92 15.69 18.12
N ALA A 324 -28.70 15.45 17.07
CA ALA A 324 -29.41 16.51 16.36
C ALA A 324 -30.47 17.20 17.25
N THR A 325 -31.24 16.45 18.04
CA THR A 325 -32.22 17.02 18.97
C THR A 325 -31.54 17.88 20.04
N LYS A 326 -30.44 17.40 20.66
CA LYS A 326 -29.65 18.19 21.62
C LYS A 326 -29.10 19.46 20.99
N LEU A 327 -28.65 19.37 19.74
CA LEU A 327 -28.10 20.51 19.02
C LEU A 327 -29.17 21.58 18.74
N VAL A 328 -30.37 21.19 18.34
CA VAL A 328 -31.49 22.12 18.12
C VAL A 328 -31.94 22.79 19.43
N GLN A 329 -31.99 22.03 20.53
CA GLN A 329 -32.29 22.58 21.85
C GLN A 329 -31.27 23.64 22.28
N TYR A 330 -29.99 23.43 21.95
CA TYR A 330 -28.91 24.35 22.27
C TYR A 330 -28.93 25.61 21.39
N ILE A 331 -29.07 25.46 20.07
CA ILE A 331 -29.07 26.61 19.14
C ILE A 331 -30.36 27.43 19.30
N GLY A 332 -31.48 26.77 19.59
CA GLY A 332 -32.78 27.40 19.80
C GLY A 332 -33.53 27.67 18.49
N PRO A 333 -34.41 28.70 18.46
CA PRO A 333 -35.43 28.87 17.42
C PRO A 333 -34.88 29.18 16.01
N SER A 334 -33.59 29.49 15.89
CA SER A 334 -32.89 29.68 14.61
C SER A 334 -32.38 28.37 14.00
N SER A 335 -32.88 27.22 14.47
CA SER A 335 -32.50 25.90 13.97
C SER A 335 -33.67 24.91 13.95
N TYR A 336 -33.58 23.92 13.07
CA TYR A 336 -34.53 22.81 13.01
C TYR A 336 -33.90 21.58 12.36
N ILE A 337 -34.45 20.40 12.64
CA ILE A 337 -34.05 19.15 11.99
C ILE A 337 -34.75 19.05 10.64
N LEU A 338 -33.99 18.84 9.57
CA LEU A 338 -34.57 18.67 8.22
C LEU A 338 -35.53 17.48 8.17
N GLN A 339 -36.68 17.70 7.55
CA GLN A 339 -37.72 16.69 7.37
C GLN A 339 -37.86 16.28 5.91
N THR A 340 -38.34 15.04 5.72
CA THR A 340 -38.84 14.47 4.45
C THR A 340 -38.14 14.99 3.16
N ASN A 341 -38.76 15.95 2.47
CA ASN A 341 -38.37 16.40 1.13
C ASN A 341 -37.10 17.26 1.14
N GLU A 342 -36.91 18.08 2.17
CA GLU A 342 -35.70 18.91 2.31
C GLU A 342 -34.49 18.03 2.64
N LEU A 343 -34.70 17.03 3.49
CA LEU A 343 -33.71 16.02 3.81
C LEU A 343 -33.30 15.21 2.56
N ALA A 344 -34.28 14.77 1.77
CA ALA A 344 -34.02 14.07 0.51
C ALA A 344 -33.24 14.95 -0.48
N THR A 345 -33.61 16.23 -0.58
CA THR A 345 -32.93 17.21 -1.44
C THR A 345 -31.49 17.43 -0.99
N TYR A 346 -31.25 17.59 0.32
CA TYR A 346 -29.91 17.69 0.89
C TYR A 346 -29.06 16.46 0.50
N TRP A 347 -29.55 15.26 0.79
CA TRP A 347 -28.81 14.02 0.54
C TRP A 347 -28.60 13.71 -0.94
N SER A 348 -29.48 14.19 -1.84
CA SER A 348 -29.30 14.05 -3.29
C SER A 348 -28.04 14.76 -3.82
N ARG A 349 -27.64 15.86 -3.18
CA ARG A 349 -26.44 16.64 -3.53
C ARG A 349 -25.15 16.04 -2.99
N ILE A 350 -25.26 15.11 -2.03
CA ILE A 350 -24.13 14.50 -1.34
C ILE A 350 -23.67 13.21 -2.05
N PRO A 351 -22.37 13.05 -2.33
CA PRO A 351 -21.84 11.85 -2.98
C PRO A 351 -22.23 10.55 -2.25
N GLN A 352 -22.55 9.49 -3.01
CA GLN A 352 -23.03 8.19 -2.47
C GLN A 352 -22.10 7.61 -1.39
N ARG A 353 -20.77 7.74 -1.55
CA ARG A 353 -19.78 7.26 -0.57
C ARG A 353 -19.98 7.88 0.82
N VAL A 354 -20.39 9.15 0.86
CA VAL A 354 -20.60 9.90 2.10
C VAL A 354 -21.92 9.50 2.75
N ARG A 355 -22.97 9.28 1.94
CA ARG A 355 -24.26 8.71 2.38
C ARG A 355 -24.08 7.36 3.06
N ASN A 356 -23.37 6.43 2.40
CA ASN A 356 -23.11 5.10 2.94
C ASN A 356 -22.30 5.14 4.25
N ALA A 357 -21.35 6.06 4.37
CA ALA A 357 -20.55 6.22 5.60
C ALA A 357 -21.35 6.81 6.77
N ALA A 358 -22.31 7.67 6.49
CA ALA A 358 -23.24 8.21 7.49
C ALA A 358 -24.25 7.14 7.95
N LEU A 359 -24.80 6.35 7.01
CA LEU A 359 -25.67 5.20 7.31
C LEU A 359 -25.00 4.20 8.24
N LYS A 360 -23.77 3.76 7.92
CA LYS A 360 -23.04 2.80 8.74
C LYS A 360 -22.79 3.29 10.16
N ARG A 361 -22.58 4.60 10.35
CA ARG A 361 -22.39 5.21 11.68
C ARG A 361 -23.67 5.28 12.48
N SER A 362 -24.72 5.82 11.88
CA SER A 362 -26.06 5.87 12.50
C SER A 362 -26.50 4.48 12.96
N LEU A 363 -26.34 3.45 12.12
CA LEU A 363 -26.67 2.06 12.47
C LEU A 363 -25.78 1.46 13.59
N LYS A 364 -24.53 1.90 13.71
CA LYS A 364 -23.62 1.41 14.76
C LYS A 364 -24.01 1.96 16.12
N ASP A 365 -24.41 3.23 16.17
CA ASP A 365 -24.76 3.90 17.42
C ASP A 365 -26.18 3.50 17.89
N THR A 366 -27.11 3.17 16.97
CA THR A 366 -28.43 2.60 17.33
C THR A 366 -28.36 1.17 17.89
N ARG A 367 -27.25 0.45 17.70
CA ARG A 367 -27.05 -0.92 18.25
C ARG A 367 -26.31 -0.93 19.60
N MET A 368 -25.79 0.22 20.03
CA MET A 368 -24.95 0.37 21.23
C MET A 368 -25.59 1.25 22.30
N GLY A 369 -26.72 1.89 22.02
CA GLY A 369 -27.64 2.45 23.01
C GLY A 369 -28.84 1.53 23.19
#